data_AF-A0A2W6RUM8-F1
#
_entry.id   AF-A0A2W6RUM8-F1
#
_cell.length_a   1.000
_cell.length_b   1.000
_cell.length_c   1.000
_cell.angle_alpha   90.00
_cell.angle_beta   90.00
_cell.angle_gamma   90.00
#
_symmetry.space_group_name_H-M   'P 1'
#
loop_
_entity.id
_entity.type
_entity.pdbx_description
1 polymer ?
#
loop_
_entity_poly.entity_id
_entity_poly.type
_entity_poly.pdbx_seq_one_letter_code
_entity_poly.pdbx_strand_id
1 'polypeptide(L)'
;EDHIGISKEYNVFELQKALGTKNANAAFKIAHFMGKNPKNNPFVMMLASLYNYFSNVIIYNTMASQSPQAIASQMGVNPYFIKDYAESARLYPLKHATRVISILREFDMKGKGLGAVNMSEAELIKELVYKIINVDKIKMKV
;
A
#
# COMPACT_ATOMS: atom_id res chain seq x y z
N GLU A 1 26.36 20.16 -20.07
CA GLU A 1 24.96 19.70 -19.94
C GLU A 1 25.00 18.39 -19.18
N ASP A 2 24.69 18.40 -17.89
CA ASP A 2 24.85 17.20 -17.06
C ASP A 2 23.62 16.30 -17.19
N HIS A 3 23.79 15.23 -17.95
CA HIS A 3 22.86 14.12 -18.06
C HIS A 3 22.85 13.31 -16.75
N ILE A 4 22.30 13.87 -15.66
CA ILE A 4 21.97 13.09 -14.47
C ILE A 4 20.60 12.44 -14.69
N GLY A 5 20.55 11.53 -15.66
CA GLY A 5 19.46 10.58 -15.82
C GLY A 5 19.59 9.46 -14.79
N ILE A 6 19.72 9.77 -13.50
CA ILE A 6 19.60 8.75 -12.46
C ILE A 6 18.11 8.37 -12.45
N SER A 7 17.79 7.25 -13.09
CA SER A 7 16.47 6.65 -13.00
C SER A 7 16.18 6.45 -11.51
N LYS A 8 15.26 7.24 -10.95
CA LYS A 8 14.98 7.19 -9.52
C LYS A 8 14.35 5.83 -9.20
N GLU A 9 15.10 4.99 -8.52
CA GLU A 9 14.61 3.71 -8.02
C GLU A 9 13.78 3.96 -6.76
N TYR A 10 12.57 3.42 -6.76
CA TYR A 10 11.67 3.43 -5.61
C TYR A 10 11.45 2.00 -5.17
N ASN A 11 11.40 1.77 -3.87
CA ASN A 11 11.04 0.48 -3.30
C ASN A 11 9.63 0.53 -2.67
N VAL A 12 9.18 -0.61 -2.14
CA VAL A 12 7.83 -0.76 -1.57
C VAL A 12 7.58 0.08 -0.31
N PHE A 13 8.60 0.42 0.48
CA PHE A 13 8.46 1.25 1.68
C PHE A 13 8.13 2.71 1.31
N GLU A 14 8.71 3.24 0.24
CA GLU A 14 8.32 4.56 -0.28
C GLU A 14 6.86 4.55 -0.74
N LEU A 15 6.44 3.49 -1.43
CA LEU A 15 5.05 3.34 -1.87
C LEU A 15 4.11 3.24 -0.65
N GLN A 16 4.48 2.44 0.35
CA GLN A 16 3.75 2.28 1.61
C GLN A 16 3.56 3.63 2.30
N LYS A 17 4.64 4.43 2.44
CA LYS A 17 4.57 5.76 3.04
C LYS A 17 3.64 6.69 2.25
N ALA A 18 3.74 6.70 0.93
CA ALA A 18 2.90 7.53 0.08
C ALA A 18 1.42 7.12 0.16
N LEU A 19 1.12 5.82 0.18
CA LEU A 19 -0.24 5.30 0.34
C LEU A 19 -0.79 5.59 1.74
N GLY A 20 0.00 5.32 2.79
CA GLY A 20 -0.37 5.53 4.19
C GLY A 20 -0.74 6.96 4.52
N THR A 21 0.02 7.92 3.96
CA THR A 21 -0.23 9.36 4.09
C THR A 21 -1.23 9.91 3.06
N LYS A 22 -1.85 9.03 2.24
CA LYS A 22 -2.73 9.41 1.11
C LYS A 22 -2.13 10.46 0.16
N ASN A 23 -0.81 10.48 0.01
CA ASN A 23 -0.15 11.36 -0.94
C ASN A 23 -0.28 10.79 -2.37
N ALA A 24 -1.38 11.13 -3.04
CA ALA A 24 -1.70 10.64 -4.38
C ALA A 24 -0.59 10.93 -5.40
N ASN A 25 -0.07 12.16 -5.42
CA ASN A 25 0.99 12.56 -6.35
C ASN A 25 2.25 11.70 -6.17
N ALA A 26 2.68 11.49 -4.92
CA ALA A 26 3.82 10.63 -4.63
C ALA A 26 3.53 9.17 -5.00
N ALA A 27 2.35 8.65 -4.62
CA ALA A 27 1.99 7.26 -4.86
C ALA A 27 1.94 6.93 -6.36
N PHE A 28 1.33 7.80 -7.18
CA PHE A 28 1.29 7.61 -8.63
C PHE A 28 2.67 7.78 -9.29
N LYS A 29 3.50 8.72 -8.80
CA LYS A 29 4.88 8.85 -9.27
C LYS A 29 5.67 7.58 -8.99
N ILE A 30 5.58 7.04 -7.78
CA ILE A 30 6.25 5.79 -7.38
C ILE A 30 5.76 4.62 -8.23
N ALA A 31 4.45 4.45 -8.37
CA ALA A 31 3.84 3.41 -9.21
C ALA A 31 4.36 3.43 -10.65
N HIS A 32 4.46 4.63 -11.24
CA HIS A 32 4.98 4.81 -12.60
C HIS A 32 6.43 4.33 -12.75
N PHE A 33 7.31 4.66 -11.80
CA PHE A 33 8.70 4.24 -11.85
C PHE A 33 8.88 2.75 -11.49
N MET A 34 8.13 2.23 -10.50
CA MET A 34 8.16 0.80 -10.16
C MET A 34 7.66 -0.07 -11.32
N GLY A 35 6.59 0.35 -12.00
CA GLY A 35 6.06 -0.35 -13.18
C GLY A 35 7.01 -0.37 -14.39
N LYS A 36 7.94 0.59 -14.48
CA LYS A 36 9.00 0.58 -15.49
C LYS A 36 10.15 -0.37 -15.17
N ASN A 37 10.26 -0.84 -13.92
CA ASN A 37 11.32 -1.73 -13.47
C ASN A 37 10.76 -2.89 -12.61
N PRO A 38 10.00 -3.82 -13.23
CA PRO A 38 9.34 -4.91 -12.50
C PRO A 38 10.31 -5.93 -11.91
N LYS A 39 11.51 -6.10 -12.53
CA LYS A 39 12.54 -7.01 -12.00
C LYS A 39 12.99 -6.66 -10.59
N ASN A 40 13.10 -5.36 -10.29
CA ASN A 40 13.51 -4.87 -8.98
C ASN A 40 12.32 -4.74 -8.01
N ASN A 41 11.09 -4.89 -8.51
CA ASN A 41 9.86 -4.68 -7.75
C ASN A 41 8.83 -5.79 -8.01
N PRO A 42 9.11 -7.07 -7.66
CA PRO A 42 8.18 -8.15 -7.94
C PRO A 42 6.79 -7.86 -7.35
N PHE A 43 5.77 -7.82 -8.20
CA PHE A 43 4.41 -7.46 -7.80
C PHE A 43 3.89 -8.25 -6.58
N VAL A 44 4.17 -9.55 -6.52
CA VAL A 44 3.77 -10.42 -5.40
C VAL A 44 4.37 -9.96 -4.06
N MET A 45 5.64 -9.56 -4.06
CA MET A 45 6.31 -9.06 -2.86
C MET A 45 5.76 -7.69 -2.44
N MET A 46 5.44 -6.83 -3.41
CA MET A 46 4.76 -5.55 -3.16
C MET A 46 3.42 -5.77 -2.47
N LEU A 47 2.58 -6.68 -2.99
CA LEU A 47 1.28 -7.01 -2.41
C LEU A 47 1.41 -7.55 -0.99
N ALA A 48 2.36 -8.46 -0.73
CA ALA A 48 2.59 -9.01 0.60
C ALA A 48 2.99 -7.92 1.62
N SER A 49 3.89 -7.01 1.23
CA SER A 49 4.30 -5.88 2.06
C SER A 49 3.13 -4.93 2.36
N LEU A 50 2.35 -4.56 1.35
CA LEU A 50 1.17 -3.71 1.54
C LEU A 50 0.09 -4.39 2.39
N TYR A 51 -0.10 -5.72 2.24
CA TYR A 51 -1.04 -6.50 3.06
C TYR A 51 -0.65 -6.44 4.54
N ASN A 52 0.63 -6.69 4.85
CA ASN A 52 1.12 -6.60 6.22
C ASN A 52 0.96 -5.19 6.78
N TYR A 53 1.29 -4.17 6.00
CA TYR A 53 1.12 -2.78 6.41
C TYR A 53 -0.33 -2.41 6.73
N PHE A 54 -1.28 -2.71 5.85
CA PHE A 54 -2.68 -2.39 6.10
C PHE A 54 -3.31 -3.28 7.18
N SER A 55 -2.82 -4.51 7.38
CA SER A 55 -3.19 -5.34 8.53
C SER A 55 -2.74 -4.68 9.84
N ASN A 56 -1.55 -4.12 9.86
CA ASN A 56 -1.02 -3.34 10.98
C ASN A 56 -1.81 -2.05 11.23
N VAL A 57 -2.27 -1.36 10.17
CA VAL A 57 -3.21 -0.22 10.31
C VAL A 57 -4.55 -0.66 10.92
N ILE A 58 -5.05 -1.85 10.57
CA ILE A 58 -6.27 -2.43 11.19
C ILE A 58 -6.04 -2.71 12.67
N ILE A 59 -4.95 -3.37 13.04
CA ILE A 59 -4.61 -3.67 14.44
C ILE A 59 -4.51 -2.36 15.25
N TYR A 60 -3.86 -1.33 14.70
CA TYR A 60 -3.81 -0.02 15.35
C TYR A 60 -5.22 0.56 15.58
N ASN A 61 -6.09 0.53 14.57
CA ASN A 61 -7.48 1.00 14.69
C ASN A 61 -8.25 0.27 15.81
N THR A 62 -8.01 -1.02 16.03
CA THR A 62 -8.70 -1.80 17.08
C THR A 62 -8.09 -1.66 18.48
N MET A 63 -6.91 -1.04 18.59
CA MET A 63 -6.16 -0.91 19.84
C MET A 63 -5.81 0.54 20.19
N ALA A 64 -6.45 1.52 19.57
CA ALA A 64 -6.06 2.94 19.69
C ALA A 64 -6.06 3.50 21.13
N SER A 65 -6.75 2.85 22.07
CA SER A 65 -6.78 3.20 23.50
C SER A 65 -5.64 2.59 24.33
N GLN A 66 -4.80 1.74 23.74
CA GLN A 66 -3.70 1.04 24.42
C GLN A 66 -2.41 1.86 24.39
N SER A 67 -1.44 1.50 25.23
CA SER A 67 -0.12 2.15 25.20
C SER A 67 0.63 1.85 23.89
N PRO A 68 1.49 2.76 23.41
CA PRO A 68 2.31 2.52 22.22
C PRO A 68 3.12 1.21 22.28
N GLN A 69 3.58 0.81 23.47
CA GLN A 69 4.33 -0.43 23.68
C GLN A 69 3.46 -1.67 23.50
N ALA A 70 2.23 -1.67 24.03
CA ALA A 70 1.29 -2.78 23.86
C ALA A 70 0.89 -2.94 22.39
N ILE A 71 0.61 -1.81 21.71
CA ILE A 71 0.29 -1.80 20.28
C ILE A 71 1.46 -2.34 19.44
N ALA A 72 2.69 -1.84 19.70
CA ALA A 72 3.88 -2.27 18.99
C ALA A 72 4.18 -3.76 19.15
N SER A 73 4.01 -4.29 20.36
CA SER A 73 4.12 -5.72 20.65
C SER A 73 3.13 -6.54 19.83
N GLN A 74 1.85 -6.15 19.81
CA GLN A 74 0.82 -6.85 19.04
C GLN A 74 1.07 -6.82 17.54
N MET A 75 1.61 -5.71 17.02
CA MET A 75 1.92 -5.53 15.61
C MET A 75 3.26 -6.17 15.20
N GLY A 76 4.09 -6.59 16.15
CA GLY A 76 5.44 -7.07 15.90
C GLY A 76 6.37 -6.01 15.29
N VAL A 77 6.17 -4.73 15.62
CA VAL A 77 6.95 -3.60 15.10
C VAL A 77 7.69 -2.86 16.20
N ASN A 78 8.70 -2.07 15.83
CA ASN A 78 9.35 -1.18 16.79
C ASN A 78 8.37 -0.05 17.23
N PRO A 79 8.27 0.27 18.54
CA PRO A 79 7.43 1.34 19.06
C PRO A 79 7.59 2.71 18.38
N TYR A 80 8.77 3.00 17.82
CA TYR A 80 9.03 4.24 17.08
C TYR A 80 8.10 4.43 15.86
N PHE A 81 7.65 3.34 15.24
CA PHE A 81 6.80 3.39 14.04
C PHE A 81 5.32 3.59 14.35
N ILE A 82 4.90 3.52 15.62
CA ILE A 82 3.50 3.63 16.01
C ILE A 82 2.86 4.96 15.58
N LYS A 83 3.64 6.05 15.60
CA LYS A 83 3.18 7.36 15.12
C LYS A 83 2.80 7.36 13.64
N ASP A 84 3.52 6.61 12.81
CA ASP A 84 3.27 6.54 11.37
C ASP A 84 1.99 5.73 11.10
N TYR A 85 1.77 4.66 11.87
CA TYR A 85 0.51 3.90 11.85
C TYR A 85 -0.67 4.71 12.38
N ALA A 86 -0.47 5.55 13.39
CA ALA A 86 -1.50 6.46 13.91
C ALA A 86 -1.97 7.47 12.85
N GLU A 87 -1.03 8.07 12.11
CA GLU A 87 -1.36 8.96 10.99
C GLU A 87 -2.17 8.22 9.92
N SER A 88 -1.71 7.03 9.55
CA SER A 88 -2.35 6.21 8.52
C SER A 88 -3.75 5.74 8.94
N ALA A 89 -3.93 5.38 10.21
CA ALA A 89 -5.23 4.96 10.76
C ALA A 89 -6.28 6.09 10.74
N ARG A 90 -5.87 7.36 10.89
CA ARG A 90 -6.78 8.51 10.73
C ARG A 90 -7.27 8.66 9.29
N LEU A 91 -6.41 8.38 8.31
CA LEU A 91 -6.72 8.48 6.88
C LEU A 91 -7.46 7.23 6.35
N TYR A 92 -7.21 6.08 6.98
CA TYR A 92 -7.85 4.80 6.73
C TYR A 92 -8.47 4.26 8.03
N PRO A 93 -9.66 4.77 8.41
CA PRO A 93 -10.45 4.17 9.47
C PRO A 93 -10.70 2.69 9.20
N LEU A 94 -11.03 1.91 10.24
CA LEU A 94 -11.19 0.45 10.18
C LEU A 94 -11.91 -0.04 8.91
N LYS A 95 -13.05 0.57 8.55
CA LYS A 95 -13.81 0.24 7.32
C LYS A 95 -12.96 0.35 6.05
N HIS A 96 -12.20 1.42 5.92
CA HIS A 96 -11.35 1.68 4.75
C HIS A 96 -10.12 0.78 4.74
N ALA A 97 -9.45 0.58 5.88
CA ALA A 97 -8.29 -0.31 5.96
C ALA A 97 -8.66 -1.76 5.61
N THR A 98 -9.77 -2.28 6.16
CA THR A 98 -10.29 -3.62 5.80
C THR A 98 -10.62 -3.71 4.31
N ARG A 99 -11.15 -2.64 3.74
CA ARG A 99 -11.45 -2.58 2.32
C ARG A 99 -10.19 -2.57 1.44
N VAL A 100 -9.10 -1.95 1.89
CA VAL A 100 -7.80 -2.06 1.23
C VAL A 100 -7.33 -3.52 1.21
N ILE A 101 -7.56 -4.29 2.28
CA ILE A 101 -7.27 -5.73 2.27
C ILE A 101 -8.06 -6.46 1.17
N SER A 102 -9.35 -6.14 0.99
CA SER A 102 -10.14 -6.71 -0.12
C SER A 102 -9.58 -6.34 -1.49
N ILE A 103 -9.14 -5.09 -1.68
CA ILE A 103 -8.46 -4.65 -2.91
C ILE A 103 -7.18 -5.45 -3.13
N LEU A 104 -6.33 -5.60 -2.11
CA LEU A 104 -5.08 -6.36 -2.24
C LEU A 104 -5.32 -7.83 -2.61
N ARG A 105 -6.38 -8.46 -2.08
CA ARG A 105 -6.79 -9.82 -2.47
C ARG A 105 -7.26 -9.89 -3.93
N GLU A 106 -8.03 -8.90 -4.39
CA GLU A 106 -8.42 -8.79 -5.80
C GLU A 106 -7.17 -8.74 -6.70
N PHE A 107 -6.17 -7.94 -6.31
CA PHE A 107 -4.96 -7.77 -7.09
C PHE A 107 -4.00 -8.95 -7.02
N ASP A 108 -3.99 -9.72 -5.94
CA ASP A 108 -3.26 -10.99 -5.87
C ASP A 108 -3.79 -12.00 -6.90
N MET A 109 -5.13 -12.09 -7.05
CA MET A 109 -5.73 -12.91 -8.11
C MET A 109 -5.39 -12.39 -9.50
N LYS A 110 -5.50 -11.08 -9.73
CA LYS A 110 -5.14 -10.43 -11.00
C LYS A 110 -3.67 -10.66 -11.36
N GLY A 111 -2.76 -10.55 -10.40
CA GLY A 111 -1.33 -10.82 -10.58
C GLY A 111 -1.02 -12.27 -10.93
N LYS A 112 -1.91 -13.21 -10.59
CA LYS A 112 -1.87 -14.62 -10.98
C LYS A 112 -2.59 -14.90 -12.31
N GLY A 113 -3.04 -13.87 -13.02
CA GLY A 113 -3.75 -13.97 -14.30
C GLY A 113 -5.26 -14.22 -14.20
N LEU A 114 -5.83 -14.24 -12.99
CA LEU A 114 -7.27 -14.43 -12.79
C LEU A 114 -7.99 -13.09 -12.80
N GLY A 115 -8.86 -12.87 -13.80
CA GLY A 115 -9.64 -11.63 -13.93
C GLY A 115 -8.85 -10.42 -14.44
N ALA A 116 -7.57 -10.58 -14.79
CA ALA A 116 -6.74 -9.58 -15.47
C ALA A 116 -6.48 -9.98 -16.92
N VAL A 117 -7.49 -9.81 -17.78
CA VAL A 117 -7.33 -10.07 -19.21
C VAL A 117 -6.51 -8.93 -19.82
N ASN A 118 -5.30 -9.21 -20.31
CA ASN A 118 -4.43 -8.30 -21.06
C ASN A 118 -3.88 -7.08 -20.29
N MET A 119 -3.76 -7.12 -18.97
CA MET A 119 -3.10 -6.03 -18.21
C MET A 119 -1.61 -6.30 -18.02
N SER A 120 -0.79 -5.27 -18.25
CA SER A 120 0.62 -5.27 -17.85
C SER A 120 0.77 -5.09 -16.33
N GLU A 121 1.92 -5.52 -15.78
CA GLU A 121 2.24 -5.31 -14.35
C GLU A 121 2.23 -3.82 -13.97
N ALA A 122 2.70 -2.94 -14.87
CA ALA A 122 2.65 -1.50 -14.68
C ALA A 122 1.20 -0.97 -14.55
N GLU A 123 0.28 -1.49 -15.36
CA GLU A 123 -1.14 -1.15 -15.27
C GLU A 123 -1.78 -1.70 -13.98
N LEU A 124 -1.40 -2.91 -13.55
CA LEU A 124 -1.85 -3.47 -12.28
C LEU A 124 -1.40 -2.61 -11.09
N ILE A 125 -0.13 -2.19 -11.04
CA ILE A 125 0.37 -1.34 -9.96
C ILE A 125 -0.35 0.02 -9.96
N LYS A 126 -0.55 0.61 -11.14
CA LYS A 126 -1.26 1.90 -11.27
C LYS A 126 -2.72 1.80 -10.83
N GLU A 127 -3.44 0.75 -11.25
CA GLU A 127 -4.83 0.52 -10.85
C GLU A 127 -4.92 0.24 -9.34
N LEU A 128 -4.00 -0.55 -8.78
CA LEU A 128 -3.92 -0.82 -7.35
C LEU A 128 -3.80 0.48 -6.54
N VAL A 129 -2.84 1.34 -6.90
CA VAL A 129 -2.63 2.62 -6.24
C VAL A 129 -3.86 3.51 -6.34
N TYR A 130 -4.48 3.58 -7.53
CA TYR A 130 -5.73 4.31 -7.72
C TYR A 130 -6.82 3.82 -6.77
N LYS A 131 -7.00 2.48 -6.65
CA LYS A 131 -8.04 1.91 -5.80
C LYS A 131 -7.80 2.16 -4.32
N ILE A 132 -6.56 2.07 -3.86
CA ILE A 132 -6.21 2.31 -2.46
C ILE A 132 -6.41 3.80 -2.10
N ILE A 133 -5.92 4.72 -2.92
CA ILE A 133 -6.06 6.17 -2.68
C ILE A 133 -7.54 6.60 -2.63
N ASN A 134 -8.39 6.00 -3.47
CA ASN A 134 -9.82 6.32 -3.57
C ASN A 134 -10.71 5.29 -2.85
N VAL A 135 -10.19 4.60 -1.83
CA VAL A 135 -10.90 3.54 -1.10
C VAL A 135 -12.24 3.98 -0.50
N ASP A 136 -12.39 5.27 -0.21
CA ASP A 136 -13.62 5.92 0.27
C ASP A 136 -14.69 6.08 -0.81
N LYS A 137 -14.30 6.15 -2.09
CA LYS A 137 -15.20 6.44 -3.22
C LYS A 137 -15.66 5.21 -3.99
N ILE A 138 -14.94 4.11 -3.89
CA ILE A 138 -15.27 2.89 -4.64
C ILE A 138 -16.55 2.30 -4.02
N LYS A 139 -17.29 1.44 -4.72
CA LYS A 139 -18.28 0.53 -4.09
C LYS A 139 -17.75 -0.89 -4.18
N MET A 140 -17.71 -1.62 -3.06
CA MET A 140 -17.32 -3.03 -3.10
C MET A 140 -18.51 -3.79 -3.66
N LYS A 141 -18.28 -4.60 -4.69
CA LYS A 141 -19.26 -5.61 -5.07
C LYS A 141 -19.20 -6.66 -3.97
N VAL A 142 -20.26 -6.73 -3.17
CA VAL A 142 -20.50 -7.86 -2.26
C VAL A 142 -20.82 -9.07 -3.12
#